data_AF-A0A9E0L049-F1
#
_entry.id   AF-A0A9E0L049-F1
#
_cell.length_a   1.000
_cell.length_b   1.000
_cell.length_c   1.000
_cell.angle_alpha   90.00
_cell.angle_beta   90.00
_cell.angle_gamma   90.00
#
_symmetry.space_group_name_H-M   'P 1'
#
loop_
_entity.id
_entity.type
_entity.pdbx_description
1 polymer ?
#
loop_
_entity_poly.entity_id
_entity_poly.type
_entity_poly.pdbx_seq_one_letter_code
_entity_poly.pdbx_strand_id
1 'polypeptide(L)' 'AEGLSTDGEALFKVACQVARQTSANTSSMLADVIAGRHTEIDFMNGYVVNMALRHSIATPINTAITLAVQALHPLSDPAI' A
#
# COMPACT_ATOMS: atom_id res chain seq x y z
N ALA A 1 12.99 5.94 -12.19
CA ALA A 1 14.08 5.30 -11.43
C ALA A 1 14.26 3.86 -11.87
N GLU A 2 13.21 3.03 -11.87
CA GLU A 2 13.26 1.61 -12.28
C GLU A 2 13.19 1.34 -13.80
N GLY A 3 13.34 2.35 -14.65
CA GLY A 3 13.21 2.18 -16.11
C GLY A 3 11.79 1.86 -16.63
N LEU A 4 10.78 1.84 -15.75
CA LEU A 4 9.38 1.66 -16.13
C LEU A 4 8.80 2.99 -16.65
N SER A 5 8.28 2.98 -17.88
CA SER A 5 7.53 4.11 -18.44
C SER A 5 6.07 4.02 -18.00
N THR A 6 5.58 5.08 -17.37
CA THR A 6 4.18 5.19 -16.95
C THR A 6 3.73 6.64 -16.92
N ASP A 7 2.42 6.85 -16.95
CA ASP A 7 1.79 8.16 -16.86
C ASP A 7 0.90 8.24 -15.61
N GLY A 8 1.07 9.29 -14.82
CA GLY A 8 0.38 9.44 -13.54
C GLY A 8 -1.13 9.58 -13.70
N GLU A 9 -1.59 10.28 -14.74
CA GLU A 9 -3.01 10.46 -15.01
C GLU A 9 -3.67 9.14 -15.46
N ALA A 10 -2.99 8.38 -16.32
CA ALA A 10 -3.43 7.05 -16.73
C ALA A 10 -3.53 6.10 -15.53
N LEU A 11 -2.51 6.05 -14.67
CA LEU A 11 -2.54 5.24 -13.44
C LEU A 11 -3.70 5.64 -12.51
N PHE A 12 -3.93 6.94 -12.34
CA PHE A 12 -5.03 7.44 -11.53
C PHE A 12 -6.39 7.02 -12.11
N LYS A 13 -6.58 7.13 -13.42
CA LYS A 13 -7.80 6.67 -14.11
C LYS A 13 -8.05 5.18 -13.89
N VAL A 14 -7.01 4.35 -14.00
CA VAL A 14 -7.10 2.91 -13.72
C VAL A 14 -7.52 2.66 -12.27
N ALA A 15 -6.91 3.34 -11.29
CA ALA A 15 -7.28 3.22 -9.88
C ALA A 15 -8.75 3.59 -9.63
N CYS A 16 -9.22 4.71 -10.21
CA CYS A 16 -10.63 5.11 -10.12
C CYS A 16 -11.57 4.10 -10.79
N GLN A 17 -11.17 3.51 -11.91
CA GLN A 17 -11.97 2.51 -12.60
C GLN A 17 -12.15 1.26 -11.72
N VAL A 18 -11.05 0.74 -11.16
CA VAL A 18 -11.11 -0.41 -10.24
C VAL A 18 -12.02 -0.09 -9.06
N ALA A 19 -11.83 1.06 -8.40
CA ALA A 19 -12.66 1.46 -7.26
C ALA A 19 -14.16 1.55 -7.59
N ARG A 20 -14.52 2.00 -8.81
CA ARG A 20 -15.93 2.02 -9.26
C ARG A 20 -16.46 0.61 -9.50
N GLN A 21 -15.68 -0.22 -10.19
CA GLN A 21 -16.06 -1.59 -10.55
C GLN A 21 -16.20 -2.50 -9.32
N THR A 22 -15.44 -2.24 -8.25
CA THR A 22 -15.45 -3.02 -7.02
C THR A 22 -16.08 -2.27 -5.84
N SER A 23 -16.91 -1.25 -6.12
CA SER A 23 -17.48 -0.36 -5.09
C SER A 23 -18.30 -1.08 -4.01
N ALA A 24 -18.91 -2.23 -4.32
CA ALA A 24 -19.63 -3.06 -3.37
C ALA A 24 -18.76 -4.10 -2.64
N ASN A 25 -17.47 -4.19 -2.99
CA ASN A 25 -16.57 -5.19 -2.43
C ASN A 25 -15.86 -4.67 -1.18
N THR A 26 -15.48 -5.59 -0.29
CA THR A 26 -14.48 -5.33 0.75
C THR A 26 -13.10 -5.61 0.17
N SER A 27 -12.14 -4.70 0.33
CA SER A 27 -10.76 -4.96 -0.10
C SER A 27 -10.14 -6.09 0.73
N SER A 28 -9.23 -6.87 0.14
CA SER A 28 -8.54 -7.95 0.85
C SER A 28 -7.85 -7.45 2.12
N MET A 29 -7.13 -6.32 2.01
CA MET A 29 -6.46 -5.69 3.15
C MET A 29 -7.43 -5.32 4.28
N LEU A 30 -8.62 -4.79 3.97
CA LEU A 30 -9.62 -4.50 5.00
C LEU A 30 -10.19 -5.79 5.61
N ALA A 31 -10.42 -6.82 4.79
CA ALA A 31 -10.86 -8.13 5.28
C ALA A 31 -9.80 -8.81 6.18
N ASP A 32 -8.51 -8.59 5.93
CA ASP A 32 -7.42 -9.06 6.80
C ASP A 32 -7.41 -8.32 8.13
N VAL A 33 -7.54 -6.99 8.12
CA VAL A 33 -7.65 -6.17 9.34
C VAL A 33 -8.84 -6.63 10.19
N ILE A 34 -10.02 -6.77 9.58
CA ILE A 34 -11.24 -7.21 10.29
C ILE A 34 -11.06 -8.60 10.90
N ALA A 35 -10.33 -9.48 10.21
CA ALA A 35 -10.07 -10.85 10.67
C ALA A 35 -8.83 -10.98 11.57
N GLY A 36 -8.15 -9.88 11.90
CA GLY A 36 -6.92 -9.90 12.72
C GLY A 36 -5.74 -10.64 12.06
N ARG A 37 -5.71 -10.72 10.73
CA ARG A 37 -4.60 -11.30 9.96
C ARG A 37 -3.61 -10.22 9.57
N HIS A 38 -2.34 -10.60 9.35
CA HIS A 38 -1.35 -9.71 8.76
C HIS A 38 -1.80 -9.26 7.36
N THR A 39 -1.60 -7.97 7.06
CA THR A 39 -1.88 -7.39 5.74
C THR A 39 -0.65 -7.41 4.84
N GLU A 40 -0.86 -7.34 3.53
CA GLU A 40 0.20 -7.23 2.53
C GLU A 40 0.79 -5.80 2.37
N ILE A 41 0.54 -4.87 3.32
CA ILE A 41 0.91 -3.45 3.19
C ILE A 41 2.41 -3.23 2.93
N ASP A 42 3.28 -4.04 3.55
CA ASP A 42 4.72 -3.96 3.40
C ASP A 42 5.19 -4.33 2.00
N PHE A 43 4.46 -5.25 1.34
CA PHE A 43 4.74 -5.68 -0.02
C PHE A 43 4.10 -4.77 -1.08
N MET A 44 3.16 -3.90 -0.68
CA MET A 44 2.52 -2.92 -1.56
C MET A 44 3.13 -1.52 -1.39
N ASN A 45 2.60 -0.71 -0.47
CA ASN A 45 3.10 0.65 -0.23
C ASN A 45 4.49 0.63 0.39
N GLY A 46 4.77 -0.31 1.29
CA GLY A 46 6.11 -0.51 1.85
C GLY A 46 7.16 -0.80 0.79
N TYR A 47 6.83 -1.61 -0.23
CA TYR A 47 7.72 -1.87 -1.36
C TYR A 47 8.04 -0.59 -2.14
N VAL A 48 7.03 0.26 -2.40
CA VAL A 48 7.25 1.56 -3.08
C VAL A 48 8.14 2.48 -2.24
N VAL A 49 7.95 2.54 -0.92
CA VAL A 49 8.80 3.33 -0.01
C VAL A 49 10.24 2.81 -0.06
N ASN A 50 10.45 1.52 0.14
CA ASN A 50 11.77 0.89 0.10
C ASN A 50 12.47 1.08 -1.25
N MET A 51 11.71 0.98 -2.34
CA MET A 51 12.21 1.26 -3.68
C MET A 51 12.67 2.71 -3.82
N ALA A 52 11.82 3.66 -3.43
CA ALA A 52 12.09 5.09 -3.56
C ALA A 52 13.29 5.54 -2.72
N LEU A 53 13.48 4.95 -1.52
CA LEU A 53 14.64 5.21 -0.67
C LEU A 53 15.96 4.90 -1.36
N ARG A 54 16.05 3.80 -2.13
CA ARG A 54 17.26 3.44 -2.91
C ARG A 54 17.64 4.51 -3.94
N HIS A 55 16.67 5.32 -4.36
CA HIS A 55 16.84 6.40 -5.33
C HIS A 55 16.78 7.79 -4.70
N SER A 56 16.75 7.90 -3.36
CA SER A 56 16.59 9.16 -2.64
C SER A 56 15.33 9.95 -3.04
N ILE A 57 14.25 9.25 -3.38
CA ILE A 57 12.96 9.85 -3.74
C ILE A 57 12.04 9.83 -2.52
N ALA A 58 11.51 11.00 -2.13
CA ALA A 58 10.55 11.10 -1.04
C ALA A 58 9.17 10.55 -1.44
N THR A 59 8.61 9.66 -0.63
CA THR A 59 7.24 9.12 -0.81
C THR A 59 6.40 9.29 0.47
N PRO A 60 6.17 10.55 0.91
CA PRO A 60 5.58 10.82 2.22
C PRO A 60 4.18 10.22 2.39
N ILE A 61 3.37 10.22 1.33
CA ILE A 61 2.01 9.66 1.38
C ILE A 61 2.03 8.15 1.50
N ASN A 62 2.84 7.44 0.71
CA ASN A 62 2.97 5.99 0.86
C ASN A 62 3.54 5.62 2.23
N THR A 63 4.51 6.39 2.74
CA THR A 63 5.05 6.19 4.08
C THR A 63 3.97 6.32 5.15
N ALA A 64 3.17 7.38 5.10
CA ALA A 64 2.08 7.61 6.04
C ALA A 64 1.01 6.51 5.99
N ILE A 65 0.61 6.07 4.79
CA ILE A 65 -0.36 4.98 4.62
C ILE A 65 0.19 3.66 5.16
N THR A 66 1.45 3.32 4.84
CA THR A 66 2.10 2.10 5.36
C THR A 66 2.08 2.08 6.88
N LEU A 67 2.53 3.16 7.53
CA LEU A 67 2.55 3.26 8.99
C LEU A 67 1.14 3.19 9.60
N ALA A 68 0.16 3.85 8.97
CA ALA A 68 -1.22 3.86 9.45
C ALA A 68 -1.84 2.46 9.42
N VAL A 69 -1.61 1.68 8.35
CA VAL A 69 -2.14 0.32 8.24
C VAL A 69 -1.38 -0.65 9.14
N GLN A 70 -0.05 -0.51 9.28
CA GLN A 70 0.72 -1.29 10.25
C GLN A 70 0.21 -1.10 11.68
N ALA A 71 -0.19 0.13 12.04
CA ALA A 71 -0.75 0.44 13.35
C ALA A 71 -2.15 -0.13 13.60
N LEU A 72 -2.84 -0.65 12.58
CA LEU A 72 -4.11 -1.37 12.77
C LEU A 72 -3.90 -2.80 13.27
N HIS A 73 -2.70 -3.34 13.09
CA HIS A 73 -2.34 -4.63 13.69
C HIS A 73 -1.94 -4.40 15.14
N PRO A 74 -2.31 -5.31 16.07
CA PRO A 74 -1.69 -5.33 17.37
C PRO A 74 -0.17 -5.38 17.18
N LEU A 75 0.60 -4.70 18.04
CA LEU A 75 2.06 -4.85 18.07
C LEU A 75 2.39 -6.34 18.19
N SER A 76 2.70 -6.98 17.08
CA SER A 76 3.30 -8.32 17.06
C SER A 76 4.62 -8.21 17.82
N ASP A 77 4.83 -9.13 18.75
CA ASP A 77 6.02 -9.28 19.61
C ASP A 77 7.33 -8.96 18.84
N PRO A 78 8.32 -8.23 19.39
CA PRO A 78 9.54 -7.80 18.69
C PRO A 78 10.52 -8.94 18.29
N ALA A 79 10.03 -10.17 18.10
CA ALA A 79 10.83 -11.36 17.94
C ALA A 79 10.43 -12.16 16.69
N ILE A 80 10.75 -11.62 15.51
CA ILE A 80 11.30 -12.40 14.38
C ILE A 80 12.48 -11.61 13.81
#